data_AF-X1BVY4-F1
#
_entry.id   AF-X1BVY4-F1
#
_cell.length_a   1.000
_cell.length_b   1.000
_cell.length_c   1.000
_cell.angle_alpha   90.00
_cell.angle_beta   90.00
_cell.angle_gamma   90.00
#
_symmetry.space_group_name_H-M   'P 1'
#
loop_
_entity.id
_entity.type
_entity.pdbx_description
1 polymer ?
#
loop_
_entity_poly.entity_id
_entity_poly.type
_entity_poly.pdbx_seq_one_letter_code
_entity_poly.pdbx_strand_id
1 'polypeptide(L)'
;NPTAENTESVTLDIKKETIRISTASKTKCAVCGKNIEIFDEVAGCPICEAKAHKDHFTDWVRMKHACPVCKKSLNVSGSGVVFID
;
A
#
# COMPACT_ATOMS: atom_id res chain seq x y z
N ASN A 1 0.02 5.70 6.10
CA ASN A 1 0.91 6.78 6.61
C ASN A 1 1.43 7.64 5.46
N PRO A 2 1.79 8.93 5.69
CA PRO A 2 2.46 9.77 4.69
C PRO A 2 3.83 9.19 4.31
N THR A 3 4.10 9.09 3.02
CA THR A 3 5.36 8.61 2.41
C THR A 3 5.70 9.47 1.19
N ALA A 4 6.92 9.33 0.67
CA ALA A 4 7.34 10.01 -0.56
C ALA A 4 6.50 9.66 -1.81
N GLU A 5 5.73 8.57 -1.76
CA GLU A 5 4.91 8.09 -2.88
C GLU A 5 3.47 8.61 -2.87
N ASN A 6 2.98 9.10 -1.73
CA ASN A 6 1.61 9.61 -1.58
C ASN A 6 1.56 11.05 -1.02
N THR A 7 2.72 11.68 -0.82
CA THR A 7 2.83 13.05 -0.31
C THR A 7 3.56 13.94 -1.31
N GLU A 8 2.96 15.08 -1.64
CA GLU A 8 3.54 16.11 -2.51
C GLU A 8 4.33 17.14 -1.71
N SER A 9 3.71 17.72 -0.70
CA SER A 9 4.32 18.74 0.15
C SER A 9 3.81 18.68 1.57
N VAL A 10 4.69 19.01 2.52
CA VAL A 10 4.36 19.12 3.94
C VAL A 10 4.78 20.50 4.41
N THR A 11 3.83 21.27 4.93
CA THR A 11 4.07 22.62 5.45
C THR A 11 3.65 22.70 6.92
N LEU A 12 4.57 23.15 7.77
CA LEU A 12 4.32 23.44 9.18
C LEU A 12 3.90 24.91 9.33
N ASP A 13 2.68 25.15 9.81
CA ASP A 13 2.22 26.47 10.21
C ASP A 13 2.33 26.57 11.74
N ILE A 14 3.43 27.14 12.21
CA ILE A 14 3.74 27.28 13.64
C ILE A 14 2.73 28.18 14.34
N LYS A 15 2.20 29.21 13.64
CA LYS A 15 1.27 30.18 14.24
C LYS A 15 -0.11 29.57 14.51
N LYS A 16 -0.53 28.63 13.67
CA LYS A 16 -1.78 27.89 13.79
C LYS A 16 -1.60 26.55 14.49
N GLU A 17 -0.38 26.18 14.85
CA GLU A 17 -0.04 24.87 15.42
C GLU A 17 -0.54 23.70 14.54
N THR A 18 -0.47 23.87 13.21
CA THR A 18 -0.99 22.88 12.25
C THR A 18 0.08 22.40 11.28
N ILE A 19 -0.02 21.13 10.88
CA ILE A 19 0.74 20.55 9.77
C ILE A 19 -0.23 20.33 8.62
N ARG A 20 0.05 20.91 7.45
CA ARG A 20 -0.70 20.67 6.22
C ARG A 20 0.10 19.74 5.31
N ILE A 21 -0.56 18.67 4.89
CA ILE A 21 -0.01 17.65 3.99
C ILE A 21 -0.81 17.72 2.70
N SER A 22 -0.16 18.08 1.59
CA SER A 22 -0.73 18.00 0.25
C SER A 22 -0.39 16.63 -0.33
N THR A 23 -1.39 15.92 -0.84
CA THR A 23 -1.23 14.54 -1.32
C THR A 23 -1.13 14.51 -2.83
N ALA A 24 -0.26 13.65 -3.35
CA ALA A 24 -0.20 13.30 -4.76
C ALA A 24 0.22 11.85 -4.87
N SER A 25 -0.75 10.98 -5.14
CA SER A 25 -0.53 9.54 -5.18
C SER A 25 0.12 9.13 -6.49
N LYS A 26 1.35 8.63 -6.41
CA LYS A 26 2.13 8.11 -7.54
C LYS A 26 1.99 6.59 -7.68
N THR A 27 1.42 5.94 -6.68
CA THR A 27 1.28 4.49 -6.61
C THR A 27 -0.19 4.08 -6.66
N LYS A 28 -0.50 3.13 -7.54
CA LYS A 28 -1.84 2.54 -7.67
C LYS A 28 -1.86 1.17 -7.05
N CYS A 29 -2.99 0.82 -6.45
CA CYS A 29 -3.24 -0.51 -5.94
C CYS A 29 -3.25 -1.52 -7.10
N ALA A 30 -2.37 -2.53 -7.01
CA ALA A 30 -2.24 -3.57 -8.01
C ALA A 30 -3.49 -4.46 -8.20
N VAL A 31 -4.49 -4.33 -7.33
CA VAL A 31 -5.73 -5.12 -7.36
C VAL A 31 -6.92 -4.29 -7.86
N CYS A 32 -7.19 -3.13 -7.25
CA CYS A 32 -8.37 -2.32 -7.59
C CYS A 32 -8.07 -1.17 -8.58
N GLY A 33 -6.79 -0.90 -8.87
CA GLY A 33 -6.36 0.16 -9.80
C GLY A 33 -6.52 1.60 -9.29
N LYS A 34 -7.10 1.81 -8.10
CA LYS A 34 -7.22 3.13 -7.47
C LYS A 34 -5.89 3.57 -6.86
N ASN A 35 -5.74 4.87 -6.67
CA ASN A 35 -4.59 5.44 -5.97
C ASN A 35 -4.51 4.95 -4.52
N ILE A 36 -3.28 4.81 -4.01
CA ILE A 36 -2.99 4.58 -2.60
C ILE A 36 -2.71 5.94 -1.96
N GLU A 37 -3.62 6.39 -1.10
CA GLU A 37 -3.57 7.70 -0.48
C GLU A 37 -2.77 7.69 0.84
N ILE A 38 -2.59 8.87 1.44
CA ILE A 38 -2.12 8.95 2.82
C ILE A 38 -3.18 8.31 3.73
N PHE A 39 -2.71 7.65 4.79
CA PHE A 39 -3.52 6.85 5.73
C PHE A 39 -4.04 5.51 5.23
N ASP A 40 -3.94 5.18 3.93
CA ASP A 40 -4.21 3.81 3.50
C ASP A 40 -3.22 2.83 4.15
N GLU A 41 -3.74 1.67 4.55
CA GLU A 41 -2.92 0.52 4.89
C GLU A 41 -2.47 -0.17 3.60
N VAL A 42 -1.18 -0.44 3.52
CA VAL A 42 -0.55 -0.96 2.30
C VAL A 42 0.14 -2.28 2.61
N ALA A 43 -0.08 -3.27 1.76
CA ALA A 43 0.72 -4.48 1.70
C ALA A 43 1.53 -4.49 0.39
N GLY A 44 2.70 -5.12 0.45
CA GLY A 44 3.60 -5.25 -0.68
C GLY A 44 3.91 -6.73 -0.95
N CYS A 45 4.15 -7.07 -2.21
CA CYS A 45 4.75 -8.34 -2.54
C CYS A 45 6.19 -8.38 -2.01
N PRO A 46 6.60 -9.39 -1.22
CA PRO A 46 7.97 -9.50 -0.71
C PRO A 46 9.02 -9.80 -1.79
N ILE A 47 8.61 -9.96 -3.06
CA ILE A 47 9.49 -10.38 -4.16
C ILE A 47 9.62 -9.33 -5.27
N CYS A 48 8.50 -8.72 -5.68
CA CYS A 48 8.49 -7.69 -6.72
C CYS A 48 8.07 -6.31 -6.20
N GLU A 49 7.84 -6.19 -4.89
CA GLU A 49 7.49 -4.95 -4.20
C GLU A 49 6.21 -4.26 -4.70
N ALA A 50 5.43 -4.93 -5.54
CA ALA A 50 4.13 -4.44 -6.00
C ALA A 50 3.23 -4.12 -4.81
N LYS A 51 2.70 -2.90 -4.79
CA LYS A 51 1.91 -2.35 -3.68
C LYS A 51 0.42 -2.41 -3.97
N ALA A 52 -0.34 -2.69 -2.93
CA ALA A 52 -1.79 -2.66 -2.95
C ALA A 52 -2.31 -2.31 -1.56
N HIS A 53 -3.57 -1.88 -1.51
CA HIS A 53 -4.28 -1.79 -0.23
C HIS A 53 -4.19 -3.13 0.49
N LYS A 54 -3.93 -3.09 1.78
CA LYS A 54 -3.65 -4.27 2.60
C LYS A 54 -4.73 -5.34 2.44
N ASP A 55 -6.00 -4.97 2.62
CA ASP A 55 -7.14 -5.88 2.48
C ASP A 55 -7.24 -6.47 1.07
N HIS A 56 -7.19 -5.62 0.04
CA HIS A 56 -7.25 -6.09 -1.35
C HIS A 56 -6.12 -7.08 -1.69
N PHE A 57 -4.92 -6.84 -1.16
CA PHE A 57 -3.78 -7.70 -1.41
C PHE A 57 -3.89 -9.01 -0.64
N THR A 58 -4.26 -8.97 0.64
CA THR A 58 -4.40 -10.18 1.47
C THR A 58 -5.56 -11.06 0.99
N ASP A 59 -6.71 -10.50 0.63
CA ASP A 59 -7.82 -11.24 0.01
C ASP A 59 -7.40 -11.88 -1.31
N TRP A 60 -6.71 -11.12 -2.18
CA TRP A 60 -6.21 -11.66 -3.43
C TRP A 60 -5.28 -12.87 -3.20
N VAL A 61 -4.30 -12.74 -2.30
CA VAL A 61 -3.35 -13.82 -2.02
C VAL A 61 -4.08 -15.02 -1.38
N ARG A 62 -5.06 -14.81 -0.51
CA ARG A 62 -5.89 -15.91 0.04
C ARG A 62 -6.69 -16.65 -1.02
N MET A 63 -7.14 -15.96 -2.07
CA MET A 63 -7.94 -16.57 -3.14
C MET A 63 -7.09 -17.20 -4.26
N LYS A 64 -5.94 -16.61 -4.56
CA LYS A 64 -5.12 -16.96 -5.74
C LYS A 64 -3.79 -17.60 -5.39
N HIS A 65 -3.37 -17.57 -4.13
CA HIS A 65 -2.07 -18.04 -3.63
C HIS A 65 -0.87 -17.48 -4.44
N ALA A 66 -1.02 -16.27 -5.00
CA ALA A 66 -0.02 -15.69 -5.90
C ALA A 66 -0.10 -14.16 -5.93
N CYS A 67 1.03 -13.53 -6.26
CA CYS A 67 1.11 -12.09 -6.49
C CYS A 67 0.27 -11.69 -7.73
N PRO A 68 -0.56 -10.63 -7.66
CA PRO A 68 -1.30 -10.12 -8.82
C PRO A 68 -0.40 -9.61 -9.96
N VAL A 69 0.85 -9.23 -9.66
CA VAL A 69 1.81 -8.66 -10.61
C VAL A 69 2.80 -9.71 -11.11
N CYS A 70 3.71 -10.18 -10.26
CA CYS A 70 4.79 -11.11 -10.67
C CYS A 70 4.38 -12.58 -10.72
N LYS A 71 3.14 -12.91 -10.32
CA LYS A 71 2.55 -14.26 -10.32
C LYS A 71 3.27 -15.32 -9.47
N LYS A 72 4.31 -14.94 -8.72
CA LYS A 72 4.98 -15.85 -7.78
C LYS A 72 4.04 -16.24 -6.63
N SER A 73 4.21 -17.46 -6.14
CA SER A 73 3.43 -18.03 -5.05
C SER A 73 3.61 -17.23 -3.77
N LEU A 74 2.50 -16.92 -3.13
CA LEU A 74 2.44 -16.18 -1.87
C LEU A 74 1.37 -16.80 -0.99
N ASN A 75 1.54 -16.66 0.32
CA ASN A 75 0.59 -17.10 1.32
C ASN A 75 0.36 -16.03 2.39
N VAL A 76 -0.72 -16.15 3.16
CA VAL A 76 -1.09 -15.18 4.20
C VAL A 76 -1.21 -15.88 5.54
N SER A 77 -0.45 -15.42 6.54
CA SER A 77 -0.53 -15.97 7.90
C SER A 77 -1.86 -15.63 8.56
N GLY A 78 -2.22 -16.32 9.64
CA GLY A 78 -3.41 -16.00 10.44
C GLY A 78 -3.45 -14.54 10.95
N SER A 79 -2.29 -13.90 11.09
CA SER A 79 -2.13 -12.49 11.44
C SER A 79 -2.23 -11.50 10.27
N GLY A 80 -2.49 -11.96 9.04
CA GLY A 80 -2.61 -11.12 7.84
C GLY A 80 -1.29 -10.71 7.18
N VAL A 81 -0.16 -11.28 7.62
CA VAL A 81 1.16 -11.04 7.01
C VAL A 81 1.30 -11.88 5.75
N VAL A 82 1.68 -11.26 4.63
CA VAL A 82 1.96 -11.95 3.37
C VAL A 82 3.41 -12.41 3.32
N PHE A 83 3.63 -13.68 3.00
CA PHE A 83 4.95 -14.29 2.90
C PHE A 83 5.07 -15.14 1.63
N ILE A 84 6.30 -15.54 1.31
CA ILE A 84 6.60 -16.40 0.16
C ILE A 84 6.26 -17.84 0.55
N ASP A 85 5.44 -18.50 -0.26
CA ASP A 85 5.09 -19.91 -0.09
C ASP A 85 6.30 -20.82 -0.35
#